data_AF-A0A1G2XDH3-F1
#
_entry.id   AF-A0A1G2XDH3-F1
#
_cell.length_a   1.000
_cell.length_b   1.000
_cell.length_c   1.000
_cell.angle_alpha   90.00
_cell.angle_beta   90.00
_cell.angle_gamma   90.00
#
_symmetry.space_group_name_H-M   'P 1'
#
loop_
_entity.id
_entity.type
_entity.pdbx_description
1 polymer ?
#
loop_
_entity_poly.entity_id
_entity_poly.type
_entity_poly.pdbx_seq_one_letter_code
_entity_poly.pdbx_strand_id
1 'polypeptide(L)'
;MSRFDDLQNGVVLAELAGYGNGYYCAKHGKGAAMVILGSYIIDDADNVPYPVEFVFKSDMEDYKRYIAEHVLAAALSGAKICVSSLSTDTNKTIESFIAAQNAGADYVSYCAYSEMEMFTSKGLGVELCKKHNHPTLKTLARQILDNVNIPCIFKLEILHSPDATRTVELLADLGVAMIHVVTGSQPDSDGLKILSELADKCEFLIGGGGVTDVKGARRILSAGANAVSVGKAAMKDPCFLQNLQTQLFSSSG
;
A
#
# COMPACT_ATOMS: atom_id res chain seq x y z
N MET A 1 -16.84 17.64 -0.31
CA MET A 1 -16.00 16.70 0.45
C MET A 1 -15.32 15.82 -0.57
N SER A 2 -13.99 15.74 -0.56
CA SER A 2 -13.27 14.85 -1.47
C SER A 2 -13.55 13.40 -1.07
N ARG A 3 -13.32 12.46 -2.00
CA ARG A 3 -13.58 11.02 -1.79
C ARG A 3 -12.80 10.42 -0.61
N PHE A 4 -11.70 11.04 -0.19
CA PHE A 4 -10.75 10.51 0.79
C PHE A 4 -10.47 11.49 1.94
N ASP A 5 -11.42 12.37 2.26
CA ASP A 5 -11.27 13.37 3.34
C ASP A 5 -10.97 12.73 4.70
N ASP A 6 -11.42 11.49 4.94
CA ASP A 6 -11.18 10.72 6.17
C ASP A 6 -9.72 10.24 6.32
N LEU A 7 -8.95 10.24 5.23
CA LEU A 7 -7.53 9.88 5.23
C LEU A 7 -6.58 11.09 5.21
N GLN A 8 -7.09 12.30 4.98
CA GLN A 8 -6.28 13.49 4.81
C GLN A 8 -5.48 13.82 6.07
N ASN A 9 -4.17 14.06 5.90
CA ASN A 9 -3.17 14.21 6.97
C ASN A 9 -3.11 13.02 7.93
N GLY A 10 -3.64 11.87 7.51
CA GLY A 10 -3.67 10.64 8.27
C GLY A 10 -2.33 9.90 8.28
N VAL A 11 -2.10 9.16 9.35
CA VAL A 11 -1.02 8.18 9.47
C VAL A 11 -1.54 6.84 8.98
N VAL A 12 -0.80 6.20 8.09
CA VAL A 12 -1.10 4.88 7.51
C VAL A 12 -0.09 3.86 8.03
N LEU A 13 -0.57 2.74 8.56
CA LEU A 13 0.30 1.59 8.80
C LEU A 13 0.62 0.94 7.45
N ALA A 14 1.89 0.98 7.06
CA ALA A 14 2.35 0.39 5.80
C ALA A 14 2.14 -1.13 5.81
N GLU A 15 2.00 -1.73 4.62
CA GLU A 15 2.15 -3.18 4.49
C GLU A 15 3.55 -3.59 4.94
N LEU A 16 3.60 -4.49 5.91
CA LEU A 16 4.82 -5.05 6.47
C LEU A 16 4.91 -6.48 5.98
N ALA A 17 5.56 -6.65 4.83
CA ALA A 17 5.71 -7.92 4.14
C ALA A 17 6.06 -9.07 5.12
N GLY A 18 5.12 -10.01 5.32
CA GLY A 18 5.28 -11.15 6.22
C GLY A 18 5.04 -10.90 7.72
N TYR A 19 4.45 -9.75 8.10
CA TYR A 19 4.17 -9.40 9.51
C TYR A 19 2.77 -8.85 9.74
N GLY A 20 2.26 -8.03 8.81
CA GLY A 20 1.04 -7.24 8.98
C GLY A 20 -0.26 -8.02 8.79
N ASN A 21 -0.56 -9.00 9.65
CA ASN A 21 -1.88 -9.67 9.63
C ASN A 21 -2.95 -8.85 10.38
N GLY A 22 -4.19 -9.35 10.39
CA GLY A 22 -5.32 -8.67 11.03
C GLY A 22 -5.12 -8.33 12.52
N TYR A 23 -4.63 -9.29 13.31
CA TYR A 23 -4.38 -9.09 14.75
C TYR A 23 -3.24 -8.11 15.01
N TYR A 24 -2.20 -8.15 14.17
CA TYR A 24 -1.13 -7.17 14.21
C TYR A 24 -1.68 -5.76 13.95
N CYS A 25 -2.49 -5.60 12.89
CA CYS A 25 -3.10 -4.32 12.53
C CYS A 25 -4.06 -3.81 13.62
N ALA A 26 -4.84 -4.69 14.24
CA ALA A 26 -5.70 -4.36 15.38
C ALA A 26 -4.93 -3.71 16.53
N LYS A 27 -3.73 -4.23 16.81
CA LYS A 27 -2.88 -3.79 17.91
C LYS A 27 -2.06 -2.55 17.55
N HIS A 28 -1.38 -2.54 16.40
CA HIS A 28 -0.42 -1.51 16.01
C HIS A 28 -1.04 -0.35 15.20
N GLY A 29 -2.26 -0.55 14.70
CA GLY A 29 -2.98 0.43 13.87
C GLY A 29 -3.84 1.42 14.64
N LYS A 30 -3.85 1.38 15.98
CA LYS A 30 -4.69 2.29 16.78
C LYS A 30 -4.32 3.75 16.49
N GLY A 31 -5.33 4.56 16.21
CA GLY A 31 -5.16 5.97 15.86
C GLY A 31 -4.61 6.23 14.45
N ALA A 32 -4.35 5.19 13.65
CA ALA A 32 -4.06 5.35 12.23
C ALA A 32 -5.36 5.67 11.48
N ALA A 33 -5.25 6.39 10.36
CA ALA A 33 -6.36 6.59 9.44
C ALA A 33 -6.64 5.32 8.64
N MET A 34 -5.58 4.56 8.28
CA MET A 34 -5.67 3.31 7.54
C MET A 34 -4.59 2.32 7.99
N VAL A 35 -4.91 1.03 7.93
CA VAL A 35 -3.97 -0.07 8.08
C VAL A 35 -3.92 -0.92 6.81
N ILE A 36 -2.73 -1.30 6.37
CA ILE A 36 -2.54 -2.18 5.21
C ILE A 36 -2.10 -3.56 5.68
N LEU A 37 -2.96 -4.56 5.51
CA LEU A 37 -2.66 -5.96 5.77
C LEU A 37 -1.82 -6.56 4.64
N GLY A 38 -0.95 -7.51 4.95
CA GLY A 38 -0.09 -8.18 3.96
C GLY A 38 1.23 -7.46 3.70
N SER A 39 1.91 -7.64 2.57
CA SER A 39 1.50 -8.19 1.26
C SER A 39 1.33 -9.71 1.23
N TYR A 40 0.15 -10.25 0.91
CA TYR A 40 -0.07 -11.69 0.76
C TYR A 40 0.35 -12.17 -0.63
N ILE A 41 0.99 -13.34 -0.71
CA ILE A 41 1.37 -13.95 -1.98
C ILE A 41 0.39 -15.08 -2.30
N ILE A 42 -0.25 -15.01 -3.45
CA ILE A 42 -1.11 -16.09 -3.97
C ILE A 42 -0.36 -16.78 -5.10
N ASP A 43 0.30 -17.90 -4.84
CA ASP A 43 1.11 -18.59 -5.84
C ASP A 43 1.22 -20.10 -5.55
N ASP A 44 1.34 -20.90 -6.61
CA ASP A 44 1.49 -22.35 -6.50
C ASP A 44 2.92 -22.81 -6.28
N ALA A 45 3.91 -21.91 -6.40
CA ALA A 45 5.30 -22.23 -6.14
C ALA A 45 5.48 -22.87 -4.74
N ASP A 46 6.29 -23.94 -4.69
CA ASP A 46 6.52 -24.70 -3.46
C ASP A 46 7.56 -24.08 -2.52
N ASN A 47 8.32 -23.09 -2.99
CA ASN A 47 9.40 -22.44 -2.25
C ASN A 47 9.37 -20.91 -2.41
N VAL A 48 8.26 -20.28 -2.08
CA VAL A 48 8.16 -18.82 -2.02
C VAL A 48 9.02 -18.33 -0.84
N PRO A 49 10.03 -17.46 -1.05
CA PRO A 49 10.91 -16.98 0.03
C PRO A 49 10.20 -15.92 0.88
N TYR A 50 9.17 -16.36 1.61
CA TYR A 50 8.23 -15.54 2.35
C TYR A 50 7.63 -16.34 3.51
N PRO A 51 7.18 -15.69 4.62
CA PRO A 51 6.57 -16.43 5.72
C PRO A 51 5.35 -17.23 5.25
N VAL A 52 5.32 -18.51 5.60
CA VAL A 52 4.37 -19.50 5.06
C VAL A 52 2.91 -19.09 5.29
N GLU A 53 2.62 -18.44 6.42
CA GLU A 53 1.30 -17.97 6.80
C GLU A 53 0.81 -16.76 5.99
N PHE A 54 1.66 -16.20 5.12
CA PHE A 54 1.32 -15.15 4.16
C PHE A 54 1.38 -15.63 2.70
N VAL A 55 1.59 -16.93 2.48
CA VAL A 55 1.61 -17.55 1.15
C VAL A 55 0.41 -18.50 1.04
N PHE A 56 -0.40 -18.29 0.01
CA PHE A 56 -1.61 -19.07 -0.24
C PHE A 56 -1.51 -19.73 -1.61
N LYS A 57 -1.96 -20.98 -1.69
CA LYS A 57 -2.05 -21.71 -2.96
C LYS A 57 -3.17 -21.13 -3.84
N SER A 58 -3.16 -21.46 -5.13
CA SER A 58 -4.05 -20.84 -6.12
C SER A 58 -5.53 -21.26 -6.02
N ASP A 59 -5.86 -22.24 -5.17
CA ASP A 59 -7.24 -22.69 -4.92
C ASP A 59 -8.08 -21.67 -4.11
N MET A 60 -7.48 -20.59 -3.62
CA MET A 60 -8.10 -19.38 -3.02
C MET A 60 -8.99 -19.60 -1.78
N GLU A 61 -9.45 -20.81 -1.47
CA GLU A 61 -10.38 -21.06 -0.36
C GLU A 61 -9.73 -20.79 0.99
N ASP A 62 -8.46 -21.17 1.15
CA ASP A 62 -7.69 -20.86 2.35
C ASP A 62 -7.47 -19.35 2.50
N TYR A 63 -7.17 -18.66 1.41
CA TYR A 63 -7.04 -17.20 1.41
C TYR A 63 -8.35 -16.51 1.76
N LYS A 64 -9.49 -16.94 1.18
CA LYS A 64 -10.81 -16.35 1.46
C LYS A 64 -11.19 -16.49 2.93
N ARG A 65 -10.98 -17.67 3.51
CA ARG A 65 -11.24 -17.92 4.94
C ARG A 65 -10.32 -17.07 5.82
N TYR A 66 -9.04 -17.04 5.49
CA TYR A 66 -8.05 -16.25 6.20
C TYR A 66 -8.39 -14.76 6.16
N ILE A 67 -8.67 -14.20 4.98
CA ILE A 67 -8.88 -12.76 4.84
C ILE A 67 -10.18 -12.30 5.50
N ALA A 68 -11.23 -13.14 5.49
CA ALA A 68 -12.46 -12.85 6.22
C ALA A 68 -12.20 -12.70 7.73
N GLU A 69 -11.44 -13.60 8.34
CA GLU A 69 -11.06 -13.50 9.76
C GLU A 69 -10.18 -12.26 10.01
N HIS A 70 -9.16 -12.05 9.19
CA HIS A 70 -8.17 -11.02 9.43
C HIS A 70 -8.64 -9.60 9.15
N VAL A 71 -9.56 -9.39 8.20
CA VAL A 71 -10.24 -8.09 8.01
C VAL A 71 -11.10 -7.75 9.22
N LEU A 72 -11.88 -8.72 9.73
CA LEU A 72 -12.68 -8.53 10.95
C LEU A 72 -11.80 -8.22 12.16
N ALA A 73 -10.68 -8.93 12.33
CA ALA A 73 -9.74 -8.64 13.40
C ALA A 73 -9.14 -7.22 13.26
N ALA A 74 -8.72 -6.82 12.06
CA ALA A 74 -8.11 -5.51 11.82
C ALA A 74 -9.06 -4.35 12.12
N ALA A 75 -10.37 -4.53 11.91
CA ALA A 75 -11.40 -3.53 12.21
C ALA A 75 -11.38 -3.08 13.69
N LEU A 76 -10.87 -3.89 14.61
CA LEU A 76 -10.69 -3.51 16.03
C LEU A 76 -9.67 -2.38 16.25
N SER A 77 -8.87 -2.03 15.23
CA SER A 77 -8.00 -0.85 15.26
C SER A 77 -8.79 0.47 15.21
N GLY A 78 -10.00 0.45 14.65
CA GLY A 78 -10.81 1.63 14.33
C GLY A 78 -10.37 2.38 13.06
N ALA A 79 -9.33 1.90 12.36
CA ALA A 79 -8.84 2.48 11.12
C ALA A 79 -9.56 1.90 9.89
N LYS A 80 -9.43 2.57 8.74
CA LYS A 80 -9.78 1.98 7.43
C LYS A 80 -8.91 0.77 7.13
N ILE A 81 -9.49 -0.24 6.50
CA ILE A 81 -8.83 -1.52 6.25
C ILE A 81 -8.44 -1.63 4.78
N CYS A 82 -7.15 -1.72 4.51
CA CYS A 82 -6.61 -2.02 3.20
C CYS A 82 -5.99 -3.42 3.20
N VAL A 83 -6.22 -4.21 2.15
CA VAL A 83 -5.59 -5.52 1.98
C VAL A 83 -4.64 -5.47 0.79
N SER A 84 -3.37 -5.80 1.02
CA SER A 84 -2.39 -5.94 -0.04
C SER A 84 -2.14 -7.39 -0.39
N SER A 85 -2.16 -7.68 -1.69
CA SER A 85 -1.83 -9.00 -2.21
C SER A 85 -1.28 -8.90 -3.64
N LEU A 86 -0.52 -9.92 -4.01
CA LEU A 86 0.00 -10.08 -5.36
C LEU A 86 0.20 -11.55 -5.70
N SER A 87 0.15 -11.84 -6.99
CA SER A 87 0.39 -13.15 -7.56
C SER A 87 1.23 -13.01 -8.83
N THR A 88 1.90 -14.09 -9.23
CA THR A 88 2.49 -14.15 -10.56
C THR A 88 1.47 -14.35 -11.69
N ASP A 89 0.21 -14.64 -11.34
CA ASP A 89 -0.96 -14.57 -12.22
C ASP A 89 -1.82 -13.35 -11.84
N THR A 90 -1.97 -12.41 -12.77
CA THR A 90 -2.74 -11.18 -12.54
C THR A 90 -4.22 -11.46 -12.28
N ASN A 91 -4.80 -12.53 -12.83
CA ASN A 91 -6.18 -12.91 -12.56
C ASN A 91 -6.35 -13.34 -11.09
N LYS A 92 -5.37 -14.04 -10.53
CA LYS A 92 -5.37 -14.43 -9.12
C LYS A 92 -5.23 -13.23 -8.18
N THR A 93 -4.47 -12.22 -8.60
CA THR A 93 -4.44 -10.94 -7.89
C THR A 93 -5.85 -10.33 -7.82
N ILE A 94 -6.57 -10.27 -8.95
CA ILE A 94 -7.94 -9.73 -9.00
C ILE A 94 -8.91 -10.57 -8.14
N GLU A 95 -8.84 -11.90 -8.23
CA GLU A 95 -9.62 -12.81 -7.38
C GLU A 95 -9.37 -12.54 -5.88
N SER A 96 -8.11 -12.27 -5.50
CA SER A 96 -7.76 -11.95 -4.11
C SER A 96 -8.33 -10.60 -3.66
N PHE A 97 -8.35 -9.60 -4.54
CA PHE A 97 -8.96 -8.30 -4.24
C PHE A 97 -10.47 -8.40 -4.10
N ILE A 98 -11.14 -9.20 -4.93
CA ILE A 98 -12.57 -9.48 -4.79
C ILE A 98 -12.85 -10.18 -3.47
N ALA A 99 -12.02 -11.14 -3.06
CA ALA A 99 -12.14 -11.80 -1.76
C ALA A 99 -11.96 -10.83 -0.59
N ALA A 100 -10.96 -9.94 -0.65
CA ALA A 100 -10.75 -8.90 0.36
C ALA A 100 -11.94 -7.91 0.44
N GLN A 101 -12.48 -7.49 -0.71
CA GLN A 101 -13.69 -6.66 -0.77
C GLN A 101 -14.88 -7.36 -0.12
N ASN A 102 -15.11 -8.63 -0.45
CA ASN A 102 -16.22 -9.40 0.11
C ASN A 102 -16.05 -9.65 1.62
N ALA A 103 -14.81 -9.65 2.12
CA ALA A 103 -14.49 -9.69 3.55
C ALA A 103 -14.73 -8.34 4.27
N GLY A 104 -15.01 -7.26 3.54
CA GLY A 104 -15.29 -5.94 4.09
C GLY A 104 -14.10 -4.99 4.15
N ALA A 105 -13.04 -5.22 3.36
CA ALA A 105 -11.97 -4.25 3.21
C ALA A 105 -12.50 -2.93 2.60
N ASP A 106 -12.00 -1.79 3.06
CA ASP A 106 -12.29 -0.48 2.49
C ASP A 106 -11.46 -0.21 1.22
N TYR A 107 -10.27 -0.81 1.15
CA TYR A 107 -9.29 -0.62 0.07
C TYR A 107 -8.57 -1.94 -0.25
N VAL A 108 -8.00 -2.01 -1.45
CA VAL A 108 -7.00 -3.04 -1.79
C VAL A 108 -5.71 -2.37 -2.26
N SER A 109 -4.59 -3.08 -2.19
CA SER A 109 -3.29 -2.56 -2.61
C SER A 109 -2.56 -3.55 -3.51
N TYR A 110 -2.12 -3.09 -4.67
CA TYR A 110 -1.21 -3.82 -5.53
C TYR A 110 0.25 -3.42 -5.24
N CYS A 111 1.07 -4.39 -4.85
CA CYS A 111 2.47 -4.18 -4.51
C CYS A 111 3.37 -4.23 -5.77
N ALA A 112 3.45 -3.12 -6.52
CA ALA A 112 4.44 -2.91 -7.58
C ALA A 112 5.79 -2.38 -7.02
N TYR A 113 6.17 -2.91 -5.85
CA TYR A 113 7.40 -2.58 -5.12
C TYR A 113 8.27 -3.82 -4.89
N SER A 114 7.72 -5.04 -5.01
CA SER A 114 8.48 -6.26 -4.73
C SER A 114 9.63 -6.46 -5.71
N GLU A 115 10.80 -6.82 -5.18
CA GLU A 115 12.01 -7.17 -5.93
C GLU A 115 12.20 -8.69 -6.05
N MET A 116 11.28 -9.50 -5.53
CA MET A 116 11.42 -10.96 -5.57
C MET A 116 11.46 -11.48 -7.01
N GLU A 117 12.41 -12.38 -7.28
CA GLU A 117 12.67 -12.93 -8.62
C GLU A 117 11.42 -13.54 -9.29
N MET A 118 10.55 -14.18 -8.50
CA MET A 118 9.31 -14.77 -9.02
C MET A 118 8.38 -13.74 -9.69
N PHE A 119 8.42 -12.48 -9.26
CA PHE A 119 7.65 -11.40 -9.87
C PHE A 119 8.45 -10.70 -10.97
N THR A 120 9.71 -10.35 -10.69
CA THR A 120 10.53 -9.56 -11.63
C THR A 120 10.83 -10.34 -12.92
N SER A 121 11.04 -11.66 -12.85
CA SER A 121 11.20 -12.52 -14.04
C SER A 121 9.99 -12.53 -14.98
N LYS A 122 8.81 -12.11 -14.51
CA LYS A 122 7.57 -11.99 -15.29
C LYS A 122 7.19 -10.55 -15.62
N GLY A 123 8.07 -9.58 -15.36
CA GLY A 123 7.78 -8.15 -15.56
C GLY A 123 6.79 -7.57 -14.52
N LEU A 124 6.68 -8.19 -13.35
CA LEU A 124 5.86 -7.74 -12.21
C LEU A 124 6.73 -7.13 -11.09
N GLY A 125 6.10 -6.68 -10.01
CA GLY A 125 6.82 -6.02 -8.91
C GLY A 125 7.43 -4.69 -9.40
N VAL A 126 8.70 -4.43 -9.05
CA VAL A 126 9.42 -3.23 -9.52
C VAL A 126 9.55 -3.17 -11.05
N GLU A 127 9.59 -4.32 -11.74
CA GLU A 127 9.71 -4.36 -13.19
C GLU A 127 8.47 -3.81 -13.90
N LEU A 128 7.29 -3.92 -13.26
CA LEU A 128 6.03 -3.45 -13.83
C LEU A 128 6.03 -1.94 -14.11
N CYS A 129 6.80 -1.19 -13.33
CA CYS A 129 6.93 0.26 -13.42
C CYS A 129 7.86 0.71 -14.56
N LYS A 130 8.59 -0.21 -15.21
CA LYS A 130 9.47 0.13 -16.34
C LYS A 130 8.66 0.38 -17.60
N LYS A 131 9.12 1.33 -18.42
CA LYS A 131 8.42 1.75 -19.66
C LYS A 131 8.01 0.60 -20.58
N HIS A 132 8.86 -0.43 -20.71
CA HIS A 132 8.55 -1.57 -21.59
C HIS A 132 7.42 -2.46 -21.05
N ASN A 133 7.12 -2.42 -19.74
CA ASN A 133 6.02 -3.15 -19.10
C ASN A 133 4.75 -2.29 -18.89
N HIS A 134 4.75 -1.02 -19.33
CA HIS A 134 3.56 -0.16 -19.27
C HIS A 134 2.31 -0.74 -19.96
N PRO A 135 2.40 -1.51 -21.07
CA PRO A 135 1.23 -2.22 -21.61
C PRO A 135 0.63 -3.21 -20.61
N THR A 136 1.47 -3.96 -19.89
CA THR A 136 1.03 -4.90 -18.83
C THR A 136 0.40 -4.15 -17.66
N LEU A 137 1.05 -3.07 -17.20
CA LEU A 137 0.51 -2.20 -16.15
C LEU A 137 -0.88 -1.65 -16.51
N LYS A 138 -1.05 -1.15 -17.74
CA LYS A 138 -2.34 -0.66 -18.25
C LYS A 138 -3.42 -1.73 -18.21
N THR A 139 -3.10 -2.92 -18.70
CA THR A 139 -4.04 -4.05 -18.71
C THR A 139 -4.45 -4.42 -17.30
N LEU A 140 -3.47 -4.63 -16.40
CA LEU A 140 -3.74 -4.97 -15.01
C LEU A 140 -4.57 -3.90 -14.29
N ALA A 141 -4.19 -2.62 -14.40
CA ALA A 141 -4.91 -1.53 -13.76
C ALA A 141 -6.36 -1.44 -14.24
N ARG A 142 -6.62 -1.58 -15.55
CA ARG A 142 -7.98 -1.64 -16.08
C ARG A 142 -8.76 -2.82 -15.55
N GLN A 143 -8.17 -4.02 -15.58
CA GLN A 143 -8.84 -5.20 -15.06
C GLN A 143 -9.20 -5.05 -13.57
N ILE A 144 -8.34 -4.44 -12.77
CA ILE A 144 -8.65 -4.13 -11.36
C ILE A 144 -9.83 -3.15 -11.28
N LEU A 145 -9.78 -2.03 -12.01
CA LEU A 145 -10.83 -1.00 -11.99
C LEU A 145 -12.19 -1.53 -12.49
N ASP A 146 -12.18 -2.47 -13.43
CA ASP A 146 -13.39 -3.05 -14.02
C ASP A 146 -14.03 -4.13 -13.12
N ASN A 147 -13.27 -4.76 -12.23
CA ASN A 147 -13.72 -5.93 -11.45
C ASN A 147 -13.77 -5.70 -9.93
N VAL A 148 -13.07 -4.70 -9.41
CA VAL A 148 -13.00 -4.39 -7.97
C VAL A 148 -13.70 -3.06 -7.72
N ASN A 149 -14.73 -3.08 -6.87
CA ASN A 149 -15.61 -1.94 -6.59
C ASN A 149 -15.07 -1.00 -5.50
N ILE A 150 -14.10 -1.46 -4.71
CA ILE A 150 -13.37 -0.64 -3.73
C ILE A 150 -12.08 -0.07 -4.35
N PRO A 151 -11.59 1.10 -3.90
CA PRO A 151 -10.41 1.71 -4.50
C PRO A 151 -9.16 0.83 -4.35
N CYS A 152 -8.39 0.71 -5.43
CA CYS A 152 -7.10 0.05 -5.44
C CYS A 152 -5.95 1.07 -5.34
N ILE A 153 -5.03 0.83 -4.41
CA ILE A 153 -3.81 1.58 -4.21
C ILE A 153 -2.68 0.89 -4.98
N PHE A 154 -1.96 1.65 -5.81
CA PHE A 154 -0.73 1.14 -6.39
C PHE A 154 0.46 1.60 -5.55
N LYS A 155 1.18 0.64 -4.96
CA LYS A 155 2.39 0.92 -4.19
C LYS A 155 3.64 0.78 -5.07
N LEU A 156 4.43 1.85 -5.15
CA LEU A 156 5.55 1.97 -6.07
C LEU A 156 6.87 2.27 -5.35
N GLU A 157 7.97 1.77 -5.92
CA GLU A 157 9.32 2.27 -5.68
C GLU A 157 9.57 3.45 -6.61
N ILE A 158 10.12 4.57 -6.10
CA ILE A 158 10.32 5.79 -6.90
C ILE A 158 11.75 6.35 -6.87
N LEU A 159 12.60 5.93 -5.92
CA LEU A 159 13.93 6.51 -5.75
C LEU A 159 14.93 5.99 -6.78
N HIS A 160 14.73 4.78 -7.29
CA HIS A 160 15.66 4.11 -8.19
C HIS A 160 15.04 3.76 -9.55
N SER A 161 13.83 4.24 -9.81
CA SER A 161 13.10 4.00 -11.05
C SER A 161 12.96 5.28 -11.88
N PRO A 162 13.71 5.43 -13.00
CA PRO A 162 13.63 6.62 -13.85
C PRO A 162 12.26 6.80 -14.51
N ASP A 163 11.47 5.73 -14.57
CA ASP A 163 10.12 5.71 -15.14
C ASP A 163 9.01 5.90 -14.08
N ALA A 164 9.35 6.07 -12.80
CA ALA A 164 8.38 6.11 -11.69
C ALA A 164 7.34 7.24 -11.85
N THR A 165 7.79 8.47 -12.11
CA THR A 165 6.88 9.61 -12.33
C THR A 165 5.94 9.35 -13.49
N ARG A 166 6.46 8.78 -14.59
CA ARG A 166 5.64 8.46 -15.76
C ARG A 166 4.62 7.35 -15.45
N THR A 167 4.99 6.41 -14.60
CA THR A 167 4.10 5.35 -14.11
C THR A 167 2.97 5.92 -13.26
N VAL A 168 3.25 6.89 -12.39
CA VAL A 168 2.23 7.60 -11.58
C VAL A 168 1.25 8.34 -12.48
N GLU A 169 1.73 9.14 -13.43
CA GLU A 169 0.89 9.83 -14.40
C GLU A 169 0.02 8.87 -15.20
N LEU A 170 0.62 7.76 -15.66
CA LEU A 170 -0.10 6.74 -16.41
C LEU A 170 -1.24 6.12 -15.58
N LEU A 171 -1.00 5.81 -14.31
CA LEU A 171 -2.02 5.23 -13.43
C LEU A 171 -3.14 6.23 -13.16
N ALA A 172 -2.81 7.50 -12.93
CA ALA A 172 -3.79 8.57 -12.76
C ALA A 172 -4.65 8.77 -14.03
N ASP A 173 -4.04 8.78 -15.22
CA ASP A 173 -4.75 8.87 -16.51
C ASP A 173 -5.73 7.70 -16.73
N LEU A 174 -5.48 6.54 -16.12
CA LEU A 174 -6.37 5.38 -16.17
C LEU A 174 -7.50 5.44 -15.14
N GLY A 175 -7.50 6.41 -14.23
CA GLY A 175 -8.49 6.56 -13.16
C GLY A 175 -8.12 5.91 -11.84
N VAL A 176 -6.84 5.54 -11.63
CA VAL A 176 -6.36 5.10 -10.32
C VAL A 176 -6.30 6.32 -9.39
N ALA A 177 -7.18 6.33 -8.39
CA ALA A 177 -7.36 7.48 -7.52
C ALA A 177 -6.27 7.60 -6.44
N MET A 178 -5.67 6.48 -6.01
CA MET A 178 -4.74 6.47 -4.89
C MET A 178 -3.43 5.77 -5.22
N ILE A 179 -2.32 6.43 -4.91
CA ILE A 179 -0.96 5.92 -5.16
C ILE A 179 -0.13 6.05 -3.89
N HIS A 180 0.64 5.01 -3.58
CA HIS A 180 1.54 4.97 -2.43
C HIS A 180 2.99 4.90 -2.92
N VAL A 181 3.81 5.86 -2.56
CA VAL A 181 5.21 5.96 -2.99
C VAL A 181 6.17 5.88 -1.81
N VAL A 182 7.26 5.14 -1.98
CA VAL A 182 8.35 5.07 -1.00
C VAL A 182 9.42 6.10 -1.35
N THR A 183 9.44 7.20 -0.61
CA THR A 183 10.24 8.40 -0.92
C THR A 183 11.42 8.59 0.04
N GLY A 184 11.32 8.05 1.26
CA GLY A 184 12.21 8.46 2.35
C GLY A 184 11.74 9.77 3.01
N SER A 185 12.15 9.99 4.26
CA SER A 185 11.71 11.13 5.09
C SER A 185 12.88 12.01 5.60
N GLN A 186 14.06 11.84 5.02
CA GLN A 186 15.23 12.64 5.37
C GLN A 186 15.14 14.03 4.72
N PRO A 187 15.61 15.09 5.40
CA PRO A 187 15.69 16.43 4.81
C PRO A 187 16.40 16.40 3.45
N ASP A 188 15.89 17.18 2.50
CA ASP A 188 16.48 17.40 1.17
C ASP A 188 16.70 16.13 0.31
N SER A 189 16.13 14.99 0.72
CA SER A 189 16.19 13.76 -0.05
C SER A 189 15.47 13.90 -1.39
N ASP A 190 16.02 13.25 -2.42
CA ASP A 190 15.45 13.31 -3.77
C ASP A 190 14.01 12.77 -3.82
N GLY A 191 13.67 11.81 -2.97
CA GLY A 191 12.30 11.33 -2.89
C GLY A 191 11.30 12.35 -2.38
N LEU A 192 11.69 13.29 -1.50
CA LEU A 192 10.80 14.41 -1.12
C LEU A 192 10.60 15.38 -2.28
N LYS A 193 11.61 15.59 -3.12
CA LYS A 193 11.48 16.42 -4.33
C LYS A 193 10.54 15.76 -5.34
N ILE A 194 10.74 14.46 -5.61
CA ILE A 194 9.86 13.68 -6.48
C ILE A 194 8.43 13.69 -5.92
N LEU A 195 8.26 13.50 -4.60
CA LEU A 195 6.93 13.55 -3.98
C LEU A 195 6.19 14.87 -4.27
N SER A 196 6.90 16.00 -4.21
CA SER A 196 6.36 17.33 -4.55
C SER A 196 5.94 17.42 -6.01
N GLU A 197 6.71 16.85 -6.93
CA GLU A 197 6.36 16.79 -8.36
C GLU A 197 5.12 15.92 -8.65
N LEU A 198 4.83 14.96 -7.76
CA LEU A 198 3.69 14.04 -7.88
C LEU A 198 2.40 14.55 -7.22
N ALA A 199 2.48 15.55 -6.35
CA ALA A 199 1.35 16.00 -5.51
C ALA A 199 0.09 16.34 -6.33
N ASP A 200 0.26 16.93 -7.51
CA ASP A 200 -0.84 17.33 -8.39
C ASP A 200 -1.13 16.31 -9.52
N LYS A 201 -0.51 15.13 -9.47
CA LYS A 201 -0.58 14.12 -10.54
C LYS A 201 -1.59 13.01 -10.26
N CYS A 202 -2.01 12.82 -9.01
CA CYS A 202 -3.04 11.86 -8.64
C CYS A 202 -4.01 12.49 -7.63
N GLU A 203 -5.19 11.88 -7.46
CA GLU A 203 -6.22 12.40 -6.54
C GLU A 203 -5.80 12.27 -5.07
N PHE A 204 -5.10 11.18 -4.73
CA PHE A 204 -4.60 10.94 -3.38
C PHE A 204 -3.23 10.27 -3.38
N LEU A 205 -2.28 10.89 -2.69
CA LEU A 205 -0.88 10.45 -2.60
C LEU A 205 -0.50 10.07 -1.17
N ILE A 206 -0.07 8.84 -0.97
CA ILE A 206 0.49 8.36 0.28
C ILE A 206 2.02 8.35 0.15
N GLY A 207 2.71 9.18 0.92
CA GLY A 207 4.17 9.18 0.98
C GLY A 207 4.70 8.38 2.16
N GLY A 208 5.83 7.71 2.02
CA GLY A 208 6.40 6.92 3.12
C GLY A 208 7.90 6.63 2.98
N GLY A 209 8.43 5.88 3.93
CA GLY A 209 9.83 5.45 3.96
C GLY A 209 10.65 6.20 5.01
N GLY A 210 11.21 5.46 5.97
CA GLY A 210 12.12 6.01 6.98
C GLY A 210 11.49 6.91 8.05
N VAL A 211 10.15 7.05 8.09
CA VAL A 211 9.46 7.88 9.10
C VAL A 211 9.60 7.26 10.49
N THR A 212 10.28 7.95 11.39
CA THR A 212 10.53 7.52 12.78
C THR A 212 10.06 8.54 13.83
N ASP A 213 9.57 9.70 13.41
CA ASP A 213 9.08 10.77 14.30
C ASP A 213 8.14 11.74 13.57
N VAL A 214 7.55 12.69 14.32
CA VAL A 214 6.65 13.72 13.80
C VAL A 214 7.32 14.66 12.79
N LYS A 215 8.63 14.90 12.91
CA LYS A 215 9.34 15.78 11.96
C LYS A 215 9.44 15.11 10.59
N GLY A 216 9.78 13.83 10.56
CA GLY A 216 9.78 13.02 9.33
C GLY A 216 8.40 12.96 8.69
N ALA A 217 7.36 12.75 9.50
CA ALA A 217 5.98 12.75 9.00
C ALA A 217 5.57 14.12 8.42
N ARG A 218 5.90 15.22 9.10
CA ARG A 218 5.63 16.58 8.59
C ARG A 218 6.36 16.87 7.30
N ARG A 219 7.59 16.38 7.10
CA ARG A 219 8.32 16.55 5.83
C ARG A 219 7.60 15.88 4.67
N ILE A 220 7.10 14.65 4.87
CA ILE A 220 6.31 13.93 3.87
C ILE A 220 5.05 14.71 3.50
N LEU A 221 4.26 15.13 4.50
CA LEU A 221 3.03 15.88 4.26
C LEU A 221 3.31 17.25 3.60
N SER A 222 4.35 17.95 4.05
CA SER A 222 4.73 19.27 3.50
C SER A 222 5.28 19.17 2.07
N ALA A 223 5.79 18.01 1.68
CA ALA A 223 6.21 17.71 0.33
C ALA A 223 5.03 17.32 -0.59
N GLY A 224 3.78 17.40 -0.12
CA GLY A 224 2.58 17.24 -0.96
C GLY A 224 1.86 15.90 -0.86
N ALA A 225 2.30 14.99 0.01
CA ALA A 225 1.50 13.79 0.30
C ALA A 225 0.21 14.15 1.07
N ASN A 226 -0.88 13.49 0.72
CA ASN A 226 -2.15 13.59 1.44
C ASN A 226 -2.14 12.79 2.75
N ALA A 227 -1.36 11.72 2.83
CA ALA A 227 -1.19 10.92 4.04
C ALA A 227 0.25 10.39 4.14
N VAL A 228 0.64 10.00 5.36
CA VAL A 228 2.00 9.49 5.65
C VAL A 228 1.97 8.02 6.06
N SER A 229 2.77 7.20 5.37
CA SER A 229 2.91 5.77 5.61
C SER A 229 4.12 5.45 6.48
N VAL A 230 3.90 4.59 7.48
CA VAL A 230 4.90 4.18 8.47
C VAL A 230 5.00 2.67 8.52
N GLY A 231 6.22 2.14 8.32
CA GLY A 231 6.52 0.72 8.41
C GLY A 231 7.33 0.35 9.67
N LYS A 232 8.65 0.19 9.50
CA LYS A 232 9.57 -0.33 10.54
C LYS A 232 9.47 0.32 11.92
N ALA A 233 9.13 1.60 12.02
CA ALA A 233 8.98 2.27 13.31
C ALA A 233 7.77 1.73 14.11
N ALA A 234 6.66 1.45 13.42
CA ALA A 234 5.44 0.91 14.03
C ALA A 234 5.64 -0.50 14.60
N MET A 235 6.63 -1.26 14.08
CA MET A 235 6.98 -2.58 14.59
C MET A 235 7.53 -2.56 16.01
N LYS A 236 8.15 -1.46 16.44
CA LYS A 236 8.84 -1.37 17.73
C LYS A 236 7.90 -1.03 18.88
N ASP A 237 6.82 -0.30 18.60
CA ASP A 237 5.88 0.19 19.60
C ASP A 237 4.45 0.21 19.01
N PRO A 238 3.49 -0.56 19.57
CA PRO A 238 2.11 -0.57 19.10
C PRO A 238 1.38 0.78 19.28
N CYS A 239 1.87 1.66 20.15
CA CYS A 239 1.31 2.99 20.35
C CYS A 239 1.93 4.06 19.42
N PHE A 240 2.92 3.69 18.60
CA PHE A 240 3.69 4.65 17.80
C PHE A 240 2.80 5.48 16.86
N LEU A 241 1.88 4.83 16.13
CA LEU A 241 1.02 5.53 15.18
C LEU A 241 0.02 6.45 15.87
N GLN A 242 -0.59 6.03 16.98
CA GLN A 242 -1.46 6.86 17.79
C GLN A 242 -0.75 8.13 18.29
N ASN A 243 0.46 7.95 18.82
CA ASN A 243 1.28 9.04 19.32
C ASN A 243 1.67 10.00 18.18
N LEU A 244 2.01 9.46 17.01
CA LEU A 244 2.37 10.24 15.83
C LEU A 244 1.17 11.06 15.31
N GLN A 245 0.01 10.44 15.16
CA GLN A 245 -1.22 11.10 14.72
C GLN A 245 -1.60 12.24 15.67
N THR A 246 -1.54 11.99 16.98
CA THR A 246 -1.83 13.00 18.01
C THR A 246 -0.89 14.20 17.89
N GLN A 247 0.42 13.96 17.74
CA GLN A 247 1.41 15.03 17.57
C GLN A 247 1.21 15.84 16.28
N LEU A 248 0.77 15.20 15.19
CA LEU A 248 0.44 15.89 13.94
C LEU A 248 -0.71 16.88 14.13
N PHE A 249 -1.78 16.47 14.81
CA PHE A 249 -2.93 17.34 15.10
C PHE A 249 -2.61 18.45 16.11
N SER A 250 -1.89 18.15 17.20
CA SER A 250 -1.63 19.13 18.27
C SER A 250 -0.74 20.31 17.89
N SER A 251 0.03 20.23 16.80
CA SER A 251 0.86 21.36 16.30
C SER A 251 0.28 22.06 15.06
N SER A 252 -1.00 21.80 14.75
CA SER A 252 -1.73 22.49 13.68
C SER A 252 -2.69 23.57 14.22
N GLY A 253 -2.59 23.90 15.51
CA GLY A 253 -3.31 24.97 16.20
C GLY A 253 -2.37 26.02 16.77
#